data_AF-A0AAD4ZYV2-F1
#
_entry.id   AF-A0AAD4ZYV2-F1
#
_cell.length_a   1.000
_cell.length_b   1.000
_cell.length_c   1.000
_cell.angle_alpha   90.00
_cell.angle_beta   90.00
_cell.angle_gamma   90.00
#
_symmetry.space_group_name_H-M   'P 1'
#
loop_
_entity.id
_entity.type
_entity.pdbx_description
1 polymer ?
#
loop_
_entity_poly.entity_id
_entity_poly.type
_entity_poly.pdbx_seq_one_letter_code
_entity_poly.pdbx_strand_id
1 'polypeptide(L)'
;MRSPVPRFRDVEKQAGSLQPVQCVSPCHDRQSTMWFVRDACGIVCGVITWLLVLFADFVVLFVMLVPSKNLTYSLMNGAVFNSLAFLALASHFRAMCTDPGAVPKGNATKEYIESLQLKPGQVVYKCPKCCSIKPDRAHHCSVCKRCIRKMDHHCPWVNNCVGENNQKYFVLFTMYIALISLHALVMVVLHFLYCFEDDWTKCSTFSPPATVILLILLCFEGLLFLIFTSVMFGTQVHSICSDETGIEQLKKEERRWAKKTKWMNMKAVFGHPFSIAWFSPFSTPDHGKADPYQYVGIERLKGETPTWEKTTCWEAMKLAFGDPFSLAWFSPFSDLSCRTNDSASIPEAPQGEIIAEDVIEIPLQH
;
A
#
# COMPACT_ATOMS: atom_id res chain seq x y z
N MET A 1 21.14 -36.95 -29.70
CA MET A 1 20.69 -35.89 -30.63
C MET A 1 19.96 -34.81 -29.81
N ARG A 2 20.46 -33.58 -29.91
CA ARG A 2 19.94 -32.26 -29.48
C ARG A 2 18.95 -32.18 -28.29
N SER A 3 19.46 -31.64 -27.18
CA SER A 3 18.68 -31.02 -26.10
C SER A 3 18.31 -29.57 -26.48
N PRO A 4 17.16 -28.99 -26.03
CA PRO A 4 16.75 -27.64 -26.39
C PRO A 4 17.49 -26.60 -25.53
N VAL A 5 18.18 -25.66 -26.19
CA VAL A 5 18.80 -24.49 -25.56
C VAL A 5 17.70 -23.46 -25.22
N PRO A 6 17.61 -22.93 -23.99
CA PRO A 6 16.60 -21.93 -23.66
C PRO A 6 16.90 -20.57 -24.30
N ARG A 7 15.81 -19.92 -24.68
CA ARG A 7 15.61 -18.63 -25.33
C ARG A 7 16.18 -17.44 -24.52
N PHE A 8 17.51 -17.34 -24.40
CA PHE A 8 18.19 -16.18 -23.77
C PHE A 8 18.71 -15.15 -24.80
N ARG A 9 18.84 -15.53 -26.07
CA ARG A 9 19.47 -14.68 -27.11
C ARG A 9 18.59 -13.57 -27.70
N ASP A 10 17.29 -13.57 -27.42
CA ASP A 10 16.37 -12.59 -28.02
C ASP A 10 16.28 -11.28 -27.23
N VAL A 11 16.78 -11.23 -25.99
CA VAL A 11 16.79 -9.99 -25.18
C VAL A 11 17.98 -9.09 -25.51
N GLU A 12 19.14 -9.67 -25.89
CA GLU A 12 20.34 -8.88 -26.24
C GLU A 12 20.17 -8.07 -27.53
N LYS A 13 19.41 -8.56 -28.51
CA LYS A 13 19.27 -7.88 -29.81
C LYS A 13 18.42 -6.61 -29.77
N GLN A 14 17.64 -6.38 -28.72
CA GLN A 14 16.80 -5.18 -28.60
C GLN A 14 17.48 -4.06 -27.78
N ALA A 15 18.63 -4.32 -27.14
CA ALA A 15 19.37 -3.35 -26.33
C ALA A 15 20.26 -2.39 -27.17
N GLY A 16 20.50 -2.69 -28.45
CA GLY A 16 21.47 -1.97 -29.28
C GLY A 16 21.07 -0.58 -29.78
N SER A 17 19.95 0.01 -29.34
CA SER A 17 19.46 1.31 -29.86
C SER A 17 19.17 2.38 -28.80
N LEU A 18 19.47 2.12 -27.51
CA LEU A 18 19.29 3.10 -26.45
C LEU A 18 20.64 3.72 -26.10
N GLN A 19 20.80 5.02 -26.34
CA GLN A 19 21.93 5.78 -25.80
C GLN A 19 22.02 5.53 -24.29
N PRO A 20 23.23 5.31 -23.72
CA PRO A 20 23.38 5.16 -22.29
C PRO A 20 22.92 6.46 -21.63
N VAL A 21 21.83 6.38 -20.88
CA VAL A 21 21.37 7.50 -20.05
C VAL A 21 22.46 7.68 -19.00
N GLN A 22 23.28 8.72 -19.17
CA GLN A 22 24.33 9.05 -18.20
C GLN A 22 23.67 9.30 -16.84
N CYS A 23 24.05 8.47 -15.87
CA CYS A 23 23.68 8.62 -14.48
C CYS A 23 24.37 9.86 -13.91
N VAL A 24 23.72 11.01 -14.00
CA VAL A 24 24.15 12.22 -13.28
C VAL A 24 23.71 12.05 -11.82
N SER A 25 24.62 12.26 -10.87
CA SER A 25 24.33 12.21 -9.43
C SER A 25 23.08 13.05 -9.12
N PRO A 26 22.06 12.50 -8.43
CA PRO A 26 20.89 13.26 -8.07
C PRO A 26 21.28 14.37 -7.10
N CYS A 27 20.79 15.60 -7.31
CA CYS A 27 20.76 16.57 -6.22
C CYS A 27 19.99 15.95 -5.03
N HIS A 28 20.57 16.05 -3.83
CA HIS A 28 19.96 15.61 -2.59
C HIS A 28 18.57 16.23 -2.43
N ASP A 29 17.52 15.43 -2.64
CA ASP A 29 16.17 15.81 -2.25
C ASP A 29 16.06 15.58 -0.74
N ARG A 30 16.52 16.57 0.03
CA ARG A 30 16.36 16.64 1.48
C ARG A 30 14.88 16.80 1.76
N GLN A 31 14.17 15.72 2.08
CA GLN A 31 12.72 15.79 2.22
C GLN A 31 12.24 15.19 3.54
N SER A 32 12.15 16.07 4.54
CA SER A 32 11.18 15.99 5.63
C SER A 32 9.76 16.37 5.16
N THR A 33 9.41 16.05 3.91
CA THR A 33 8.14 16.43 3.29
C THR A 33 7.26 15.21 3.10
N MET A 34 5.96 15.37 3.30
CA MET A 34 4.93 14.38 3.01
C MET A 34 5.08 13.84 1.56
N TRP A 35 5.00 12.52 1.38
CA TRP A 35 5.07 11.91 0.04
C TRP A 35 3.85 12.30 -0.78
N PHE A 36 4.05 12.86 -1.97
CA PHE A 36 2.94 13.22 -2.86
C PHE A 36 3.39 13.23 -4.32
N VAL A 37 2.70 12.48 -5.19
CA VAL A 37 3.02 12.42 -6.62
C VAL A 37 2.37 13.61 -7.35
N ARG A 38 3.16 14.40 -8.08
CA ARG A 38 2.67 15.53 -8.88
C ARG A 38 2.15 15.07 -10.25
N ASP A 39 1.19 14.15 -10.26
CA ASP A 39 0.52 13.67 -11.48
C ASP A 39 -0.88 14.32 -11.61
N ALA A 40 -1.11 15.05 -12.69
CA ALA A 40 -2.37 15.78 -12.88
C ALA A 40 -3.57 14.84 -12.98
N CYS A 41 -3.41 13.70 -13.66
CA CYS A 41 -4.45 12.68 -13.79
C CYS A 41 -4.84 12.14 -12.41
N GLY A 42 -3.86 11.70 -11.63
CA GLY A 42 -4.07 11.19 -10.28
C GLY A 42 -4.69 12.22 -9.32
N ILE A 43 -4.27 13.49 -9.38
CA ILE A 43 -4.87 14.57 -8.58
C ILE A 43 -6.36 14.72 -8.92
N VAL A 44 -6.71 14.77 -10.20
CA VAL A 44 -8.11 14.87 -10.64
C VAL A 44 -8.92 13.66 -10.17
N CYS A 45 -8.40 12.43 -10.32
CA CYS A 45 -9.06 11.22 -9.81
C CYS A 45 -9.24 11.26 -8.28
N GLY A 46 -8.25 11.77 -7.54
CA GLY A 46 -8.33 11.97 -6.10
C GLY A 46 -9.44 12.95 -5.71
N VAL A 47 -9.53 14.11 -6.37
CA VAL A 47 -10.61 15.10 -6.14
C VAL A 47 -11.98 14.50 -6.45
N ILE A 48 -12.12 13.79 -7.57
CA ILE A 48 -13.38 13.14 -7.96
C ILE A 48 -13.80 12.13 -6.87
N THR A 49 -12.87 11.34 -6.33
CA THR A 49 -13.16 10.39 -5.24
C THR A 49 -13.80 11.09 -4.05
N TRP A 50 -13.26 12.24 -3.63
CA TRP A 50 -13.80 13.00 -2.51
C TRP A 50 -15.17 13.59 -2.83
N LEU A 51 -15.36 14.14 -4.03
CA LEU A 51 -16.66 14.68 -4.45
C LEU A 51 -17.76 13.61 -4.50
N LEU A 52 -17.44 12.40 -4.95
CA LEU A 52 -18.39 11.28 -4.96
C LEU A 52 -18.83 10.89 -3.55
N VAL A 53 -17.89 10.70 -2.62
CA VAL A 53 -18.23 10.41 -1.22
C VAL A 53 -19.06 11.52 -0.59
N LEU A 54 -18.73 12.79 -0.85
CA LEU A 54 -19.51 13.94 -0.37
C LEU A 54 -20.91 14.02 -0.99
N PHE A 55 -21.04 13.67 -2.28
CA PHE A 55 -22.35 13.57 -2.92
C PHE A 55 -23.19 12.45 -2.29
N ALA A 56 -22.62 11.27 -2.07
CA ALA A 56 -23.31 10.18 -1.41
C ALA A 56 -23.75 10.55 0.02
N ASP A 57 -22.89 11.21 0.79
CA ASP A 57 -23.23 11.73 2.12
C ASP A 57 -24.35 12.78 2.06
N PHE A 58 -24.29 13.70 1.11
CA PHE A 58 -25.36 14.68 0.91
C PHE A 58 -26.72 13.99 0.66
N VAL A 59 -26.77 13.02 -0.25
CA VAL A 59 -28.02 12.31 -0.55
C VAL A 59 -28.49 11.49 0.66
N VAL A 60 -27.61 10.76 1.32
CA VAL A 60 -27.97 9.97 2.51
C VAL A 60 -28.50 10.86 3.62
N LEU A 61 -27.78 11.91 3.99
CA LEU A 61 -28.17 12.78 5.10
C LEU A 61 -29.41 13.61 4.78
N PHE A 62 -29.38 14.39 3.70
CA PHE A 62 -30.40 15.42 3.46
C PHE A 62 -31.63 14.90 2.72
N VAL A 63 -31.49 13.87 1.87
CA VAL A 63 -32.62 13.34 1.10
C VAL A 63 -33.31 12.21 1.85
N MET A 64 -32.56 11.34 2.55
CA MET A 64 -33.13 10.15 3.20
C MET A 64 -33.29 10.27 4.72
N LEU A 65 -32.28 10.77 5.45
CA LEU A 65 -32.28 10.72 6.92
C LEU A 65 -32.94 11.92 7.61
N VAL A 66 -32.70 13.14 7.13
CA VAL A 66 -33.32 14.36 7.69
C VAL A 66 -34.86 14.33 7.58
N PRO A 67 -35.46 13.90 6.47
CA PRO A 67 -36.92 13.82 6.37
C PRO A 67 -37.54 12.64 7.13
N SER A 68 -36.74 11.68 7.60
CA SER A 68 -37.26 10.51 8.30
C SER A 68 -37.84 10.89 9.66
N LYS A 69 -39.04 10.39 9.95
CA LYS A 69 -39.75 10.65 11.21
C LYS A 69 -39.12 9.92 12.40
N ASN A 70 -38.36 8.86 12.15
CA ASN A 70 -37.74 8.06 13.20
C ASN A 70 -36.33 8.57 13.51
N LEU A 71 -36.23 9.40 14.55
CA LEU A 71 -34.96 10.00 14.97
C LEU A 71 -33.87 8.95 15.27
N THR A 72 -34.23 7.85 15.94
CA THR A 72 -33.27 6.78 16.26
C THR A 72 -32.70 6.16 15.00
N TYR A 73 -33.55 5.87 14.01
CA TYR A 73 -33.12 5.37 12.72
C TYR A 73 -32.18 6.35 12.01
N SER A 74 -32.52 7.65 12.01
CA SER A 74 -31.69 8.68 11.37
C SER A 74 -30.35 8.85 12.05
N LEU A 75 -30.30 8.86 13.38
CA LEU A 75 -29.05 8.98 14.12
C LEU A 75 -28.16 7.75 13.94
N MET A 76 -28.74 6.54 14.02
CA MET A 76 -27.96 5.30 13.88
C MET A 76 -27.37 5.16 12.48
N ASN A 77 -28.17 5.28 11.43
CA ASN A 77 -27.67 5.14 10.06
C ASN A 77 -26.77 6.31 9.66
N GLY A 78 -27.10 7.53 10.11
CA GLY A 78 -26.26 8.71 9.91
C GLY A 78 -24.87 8.52 10.53
N ALA A 79 -24.82 8.04 11.78
CA ALA A 79 -23.56 7.75 12.48
C ALA A 79 -22.76 6.64 11.79
N VAL A 80 -23.41 5.55 11.38
CA VAL A 80 -22.76 4.44 10.66
C VAL A 80 -22.18 4.92 9.33
N PHE A 81 -22.99 5.59 8.51
CA PHE A 81 -22.57 6.05 7.19
C PHE A 81 -21.42 7.06 7.30
N ASN A 82 -21.54 8.06 8.18
CA ASN A 82 -20.50 9.08 8.36
C ASN A 82 -19.20 8.51 8.94
N SER A 83 -19.29 7.54 9.87
CA SER A 83 -18.10 6.88 10.41
C SER A 83 -17.37 6.10 9.32
N LEU A 84 -18.10 5.36 8.49
CA LEU A 84 -17.51 4.61 7.38
C LEU A 84 -16.96 5.54 6.29
N ALA A 85 -17.65 6.64 5.95
CA ALA A 85 -17.19 7.64 5.00
C ALA A 85 -15.90 8.32 5.48
N PHE A 86 -15.84 8.70 6.77
CA PHE A 86 -14.64 9.25 7.38
C PHE A 86 -13.46 8.26 7.31
N LEU A 87 -13.69 7.00 7.67
CA LEU A 87 -12.65 5.96 7.58
C LEU A 87 -12.20 5.69 6.14
N ALA A 88 -13.11 5.75 5.17
CA ALA A 88 -12.80 5.62 3.75
C ALA A 88 -11.89 6.78 3.27
N LEU A 89 -12.27 8.03 3.56
CA LEU A 89 -11.51 9.22 3.17
C LEU A 89 -10.16 9.30 3.90
N ALA A 90 -10.11 8.94 5.18
CA ALA A 90 -8.85 8.86 5.93
C ALA A 90 -7.93 7.78 5.34
N SER A 91 -8.45 6.61 5.01
CA SER A 91 -7.68 5.53 4.35
C SER A 91 -7.18 5.96 2.96
N HIS A 92 -8.02 6.63 2.18
CA HIS A 92 -7.66 7.20 0.88
C HIS A 92 -6.51 8.20 0.99
N PHE A 93 -6.64 9.17 1.90
CA PHE A 93 -5.61 10.17 2.16
C PHE A 93 -4.28 9.50 2.58
N ARG A 94 -4.32 8.49 3.44
CA ARG A 94 -3.13 7.73 3.83
C ARG A 94 -2.53 6.96 2.67
N ALA A 95 -3.33 6.33 1.81
CA ALA A 95 -2.82 5.64 0.62
C ALA A 95 -2.14 6.62 -0.36
N MET A 96 -2.71 7.83 -0.50
CA MET A 96 -2.18 8.90 -1.35
C MET A 96 -0.88 9.50 -0.83
N CYS A 97 -0.81 9.77 0.47
CA CYS A 97 0.27 10.58 1.07
C CYS A 97 1.36 9.77 1.79
N THR A 98 1.28 8.44 1.80
CA THR A 98 2.32 7.57 2.36
C THR A 98 3.29 7.13 1.27
N ASP A 99 4.60 7.18 1.56
CA ASP A 99 5.62 6.60 0.69
C ASP A 99 5.32 5.10 0.47
N PRO A 100 5.08 4.64 -0.77
CA PRO A 100 4.74 3.25 -1.06
C PRO A 100 5.90 2.26 -0.89
N GLY A 101 7.10 2.73 -0.53
CA GLY A 101 8.33 1.95 -0.41
C GLY A 101 9.35 2.31 -1.48
N ALA A 102 9.53 3.60 -1.76
CA ALA A 102 10.39 4.11 -2.80
C ALA A 102 11.88 3.85 -2.51
N VAL A 103 12.57 3.21 -3.44
CA VAL A 103 14.02 2.95 -3.36
C VAL A 103 14.78 4.26 -3.57
N PRO A 104 15.80 4.58 -2.74
CA PRO A 104 16.67 5.75 -2.92
C PRO A 104 17.29 5.79 -4.32
N LYS A 105 17.37 6.99 -4.92
CA LYS A 105 18.05 7.20 -6.21
C LYS A 105 19.57 7.30 -5.99
N GLY A 106 20.34 6.96 -7.01
CA GLY A 106 21.80 7.13 -6.98
C GLY A 106 22.54 6.20 -6.04
N ASN A 107 21.89 5.19 -5.44
CA ASN A 107 22.54 4.25 -4.53
C ASN A 107 23.34 3.15 -5.26
N ALA A 108 23.44 3.17 -6.59
CA ALA A 108 24.22 2.19 -7.35
C ALA A 108 25.72 2.53 -7.44
N THR A 109 26.35 2.80 -6.28
CA THR A 109 27.79 3.07 -6.18
C THR A 109 28.56 1.78 -5.84
N LYS A 110 29.83 1.70 -6.24
CA LYS A 110 30.69 0.52 -5.95
C LYS A 110 30.78 0.26 -4.45
N GLU A 111 30.95 1.32 -3.67
CA GLU A 111 31.03 1.32 -2.22
C GLU A 111 29.74 0.80 -1.58
N TYR A 112 28.58 1.18 -2.13
CA TYR A 112 27.30 0.65 -1.65
C TYR A 112 27.18 -0.84 -1.95
N ILE A 113 27.55 -1.30 -3.15
CA ILE A 113 27.52 -2.73 -3.48
C ILE A 113 28.45 -3.53 -2.57
N GLU A 114 29.67 -3.05 -2.34
CA GLU A 114 30.61 -3.69 -1.41
C GLU A 114 30.05 -3.73 0.02
N SER A 115 29.37 -2.67 0.45
CA SER A 115 28.71 -2.63 1.77
C SER A 115 27.58 -3.65 1.92
N LEU A 116 26.98 -4.11 0.82
CA LEU A 116 25.92 -5.13 0.84
C LEU A 116 26.46 -6.54 1.13
N GLN A 117 27.78 -6.75 1.15
CA GLN A 117 28.46 -8.03 1.44
C GLN A 117 27.87 -9.21 0.65
N LEU A 118 27.59 -8.99 -0.63
CA LEU A 118 26.95 -9.94 -1.52
C LEU A 118 27.77 -11.21 -1.69
N LYS A 119 27.11 -12.35 -1.91
CA LYS A 119 27.82 -13.60 -2.19
C LYS A 119 28.50 -13.57 -3.57
N PRO A 120 29.71 -14.14 -3.70
CA PRO A 120 30.33 -14.37 -5.01
C PRO A 120 29.39 -15.14 -5.96
N GLY A 121 29.30 -14.70 -7.21
CA GLY A 121 28.41 -15.25 -8.24
C GLY A 121 26.96 -14.74 -8.20
N GLN A 122 26.62 -13.81 -7.30
CA GLN A 122 25.29 -13.22 -7.25
C GLN A 122 25.09 -12.17 -8.36
N VAL A 123 23.90 -12.15 -8.97
CA VAL A 123 23.52 -11.17 -9.98
C VAL A 123 22.62 -10.09 -9.37
N VAL A 124 23.02 -8.83 -9.51
CA VAL A 124 22.27 -7.65 -9.05
C VAL A 124 21.87 -6.80 -10.25
N TYR A 125 20.64 -6.29 -10.22
CA TYR A 125 20.11 -5.44 -11.28
C TYR A 125 20.12 -3.98 -10.86
N LYS A 126 20.53 -3.10 -11.77
CA LYS A 126 20.42 -1.65 -11.62
C LYS A 126 19.21 -1.14 -12.40
N CYS A 127 18.55 -0.11 -11.87
CA CYS A 127 17.59 0.66 -12.65
C CYS A 127 18.31 1.82 -13.35
N PRO A 128 18.37 1.86 -14.69
CA PRO A 128 19.08 2.92 -15.42
C PRO A 128 18.43 4.29 -15.23
N LYS A 129 17.10 4.34 -14.98
CA LYS A 129 16.36 5.59 -14.78
C LYS A 129 16.53 6.20 -13.38
N CYS A 130 16.76 5.35 -12.37
CA CYS A 130 16.93 5.79 -10.99
C CYS A 130 18.41 5.81 -10.56
N CYS A 131 19.29 5.21 -11.35
CA CYS A 131 20.68 4.94 -11.01
C CYS A 131 20.79 4.26 -9.64
N SER A 132 19.88 3.31 -9.39
CA SER A 132 19.71 2.67 -8.10
C SER A 132 19.78 1.16 -8.25
N ILE A 133 20.36 0.48 -7.26
CA ILE A 133 20.25 -0.96 -7.13
C ILE A 133 18.78 -1.30 -6.94
N LYS A 134 18.29 -2.24 -7.76
CA LYS A 134 16.90 -2.67 -7.77
C LYS A 134 16.75 -3.87 -6.81
N PRO A 135 16.12 -3.70 -5.65
CA PRO A 135 15.84 -4.82 -4.75
C PRO A 135 14.96 -5.87 -5.45
N ASP A 136 14.99 -7.09 -4.91
CA ASP A 136 14.08 -8.15 -5.34
C ASP A 136 12.62 -7.68 -5.27
N ARG A 137 11.80 -8.04 -6.25
CA ARG A 137 10.38 -7.63 -6.38
C ARG A 137 10.11 -6.12 -6.51
N ALA A 138 11.15 -5.28 -6.62
CA ALA A 138 10.95 -3.85 -6.88
C ALA A 138 10.68 -3.61 -8.37
N HIS A 139 9.88 -2.60 -8.71
CA HIS A 139 9.64 -2.21 -10.12
C HIS A 139 9.69 -0.70 -10.28
N HIS A 140 10.17 -0.23 -11.43
CA HIS A 140 10.23 1.20 -11.74
C HIS A 140 8.87 1.68 -12.25
N CYS A 141 8.26 2.64 -11.55
CA CYS A 141 7.06 3.32 -12.01
C CYS A 141 7.43 4.57 -12.82
N SER A 142 6.99 4.63 -14.08
CA SER A 142 7.24 5.78 -14.97
C SER A 142 6.48 7.04 -14.57
N VAL A 143 5.38 6.92 -13.81
CA VAL A 143 4.61 8.05 -13.30
C VAL A 143 5.28 8.62 -12.05
N CYS A 144 5.54 7.77 -11.04
CA CYS A 144 6.21 8.19 -9.80
C CYS A 144 7.71 8.51 -9.97
N LYS A 145 8.32 8.14 -11.10
CA LYS A 145 9.76 8.31 -11.39
C LYS A 145 10.67 7.71 -10.30
N ARG A 146 10.23 6.59 -9.72
CA ARG A 146 10.90 5.88 -8.62
C ARG A 146 10.73 4.37 -8.80
N CYS A 147 11.72 3.62 -8.32
CA CYS A 147 11.56 2.19 -8.08
C CYS A 147 10.78 2.01 -6.78
N ILE A 148 9.74 1.20 -6.80
CA ILE A 148 8.88 0.92 -5.64
C ILE A 148 9.08 -0.54 -5.22
N ARG A 149 9.32 -0.77 -3.92
CA ARG A 149 9.45 -2.12 -3.34
C ARG A 149 8.11 -2.83 -3.32
N LYS A 150 8.12 -4.13 -3.64
CA LYS A 150 6.92 -4.98 -3.74
C LYS A 150 5.79 -4.27 -4.48
N MET A 151 6.14 -3.65 -5.62
CA MET A 151 5.21 -2.81 -6.38
C MET A 151 4.07 -3.68 -6.89
N ASP A 152 2.84 -3.31 -6.54
CA ASP A 152 1.66 -3.98 -7.07
C ASP A 152 1.19 -3.29 -8.36
N HIS A 153 0.81 -2.01 -8.26
CA HIS A 153 0.45 -1.19 -9.42
C HIS A 153 0.57 0.31 -9.13
N HIS A 154 0.46 1.12 -10.18
CA HIS A 154 0.20 2.55 -10.03
C HIS A 154 -1.30 2.80 -10.16
N CYS A 155 -1.90 3.46 -9.17
CA CYS A 155 -3.34 3.68 -9.14
C CYS A 155 -3.64 5.19 -9.21
N PRO A 156 -4.22 5.67 -10.33
CA PRO A 156 -4.61 7.07 -10.47
C PRO A 156 -5.59 7.52 -9.39
N TRP A 157 -6.51 6.64 -8.96
CA TRP A 157 -7.53 6.96 -7.95
C TRP A 157 -6.98 7.31 -6.57
N VAL A 158 -5.77 6.85 -6.23
CA VAL A 158 -5.06 7.27 -5.00
C VAL A 158 -3.85 8.14 -5.31
N ASN A 159 -3.67 8.59 -6.55
CA ASN A 159 -2.52 9.39 -7.02
C ASN A 159 -1.16 8.86 -6.52
N ASN A 160 -1.01 7.54 -6.45
CA ASN A 160 0.18 6.92 -5.87
C ASN A 160 0.39 5.49 -6.40
N CYS A 161 1.59 4.96 -6.23
CA CYS A 161 1.79 3.52 -6.31
C CYS A 161 1.20 2.84 -5.09
N VAL A 162 0.68 1.63 -5.29
CA VAL A 162 0.39 0.68 -4.21
C VAL A 162 1.61 -0.24 -4.11
N GLY A 163 2.27 -0.20 -2.96
CA GLY A 163 3.46 -0.99 -2.67
C GLY A 163 3.49 -1.40 -1.21
N GLU A 164 4.63 -1.93 -0.79
CA GLU A 164 4.85 -2.50 0.53
C GLU A 164 4.34 -1.64 1.69
N ASN A 165 4.70 -0.36 1.71
CA ASN A 165 4.49 0.50 2.87
C ASN A 165 3.07 1.11 2.96
N ASN A 166 2.30 1.09 1.87
CA ASN A 166 0.95 1.69 1.84
C ASN A 166 -0.16 0.70 1.46
N GLN A 167 0.17 -0.58 1.23
CA GLN A 167 -0.79 -1.63 0.88
C GLN A 167 -1.94 -1.73 1.89
N LYS A 168 -1.67 -1.63 3.20
CA LYS A 168 -2.70 -1.61 4.25
C LYS A 168 -3.77 -0.56 3.97
N TYR A 169 -3.35 0.68 3.72
CA TYR A 169 -4.28 1.81 3.54
C TYR A 169 -5.12 1.65 2.28
N PHE A 170 -4.54 1.12 1.21
CA PHE A 170 -5.28 0.81 -0.01
C PHE A 170 -6.35 -0.27 0.21
N VAL A 171 -6.02 -1.34 0.96
CA VAL A 171 -7.01 -2.38 1.30
C VAL A 171 -8.13 -1.83 2.17
N LEU A 172 -7.81 -1.02 3.19
CA LEU A 172 -8.83 -0.36 4.02
C LEU A 172 -9.72 0.57 3.20
N PHE A 173 -9.14 1.38 2.31
CA PHE A 173 -9.89 2.26 1.42
C PHE A 173 -10.91 1.48 0.59
N THR A 174 -10.48 0.44 -0.13
CA THR A 174 -11.38 -0.37 -0.96
C THR A 174 -12.46 -1.07 -0.15
N MET A 175 -12.13 -1.60 1.03
CA MET A 175 -13.08 -2.20 1.97
C MET A 175 -14.14 -1.19 2.43
N TYR A 176 -13.73 0.00 2.89
CA TYR A 176 -14.66 1.00 3.40
C TYR A 176 -15.54 1.59 2.29
N ILE A 177 -15.03 1.78 1.07
CA ILE A 177 -15.86 2.17 -0.07
C ILE A 177 -16.91 1.09 -0.39
N ALA A 178 -16.54 -0.19 -0.36
CA ALA A 178 -17.52 -1.27 -0.56
C ALA A 178 -18.61 -1.25 0.52
N LEU A 179 -18.23 -1.06 1.79
CA LEU A 179 -19.17 -1.00 2.91
C LEU A 179 -20.12 0.20 2.84
N ILE A 180 -19.62 1.41 2.55
CA ILE A 180 -20.51 2.59 2.39
C ILE A 180 -21.44 2.42 1.18
N SER A 181 -20.95 1.84 0.08
CA SER A 181 -21.75 1.64 -1.13
C SER A 181 -22.88 0.64 -0.87
N LEU A 182 -22.56 -0.48 -0.20
CA LEU A 182 -23.58 -1.46 0.21
C LEU A 182 -24.60 -0.83 1.17
N HIS A 183 -24.13 -0.07 2.17
CA HIS A 183 -25.02 0.59 3.12
C HIS A 183 -25.94 1.60 2.42
N ALA A 184 -25.42 2.44 1.52
CA ALA A 184 -26.21 3.38 0.74
C ALA A 184 -27.28 2.67 -0.10
N LEU A 185 -26.95 1.58 -0.79
CA LEU A 185 -27.91 0.82 -1.59
C LEU A 185 -29.04 0.21 -0.73
N VAL A 186 -28.69 -0.36 0.42
CA VAL A 186 -29.68 -0.86 1.39
C VAL A 186 -30.59 0.29 1.85
N MET A 187 -30.01 1.45 2.17
CA MET A 187 -30.77 2.63 2.58
C MET A 187 -31.72 3.13 1.49
N VAL A 188 -31.28 3.15 0.22
CA VAL A 188 -32.16 3.54 -0.89
C VAL A 188 -33.34 2.57 -1.04
N VAL A 189 -33.10 1.26 -0.92
CA VAL A 189 -34.18 0.25 -0.98
C VAL A 189 -35.15 0.45 0.18
N LEU A 190 -34.66 0.63 1.41
CA LEU A 190 -35.52 0.85 2.58
C LEU A 190 -36.31 2.16 2.48
N HIS A 191 -35.68 3.23 1.99
CA HIS A 191 -36.34 4.51 1.76
C HIS A 191 -37.44 4.37 0.71
N PHE A 192 -37.18 3.66 -0.39
CA PHE A 192 -38.18 3.40 -1.42
C PHE A 192 -39.37 2.60 -0.88
N LEU A 193 -39.13 1.53 -0.12
CA LEU A 193 -40.19 0.72 0.49
C LEU A 193 -41.05 1.54 1.45
N TYR A 194 -40.43 2.32 2.32
CA TYR A 194 -41.12 3.19 3.27
C TYR A 194 -41.97 4.26 2.56
N CYS A 195 -41.41 4.91 1.54
CA CYS A 195 -42.09 5.99 0.81
C CYS A 195 -43.10 5.51 -0.23
N PHE A 196 -43.10 4.21 -0.56
CA PHE A 196 -44.14 3.61 -1.38
C PHE A 196 -45.41 3.32 -0.56
N GLU A 197 -45.25 2.95 0.71
CA GLU A 197 -46.39 2.76 1.64
C GLU A 197 -46.98 4.09 2.10
N ASP A 198 -46.13 5.11 2.30
CA ASP A 198 -46.51 6.48 2.65
C ASP A 198 -46.76 7.37 1.40
N ASP A 199 -47.17 8.62 1.61
CA ASP A 199 -47.30 9.63 0.56
C ASP A 199 -45.92 10.14 0.11
N TRP A 200 -45.46 9.67 -1.06
CA TRP A 200 -44.17 10.03 -1.67
C TRP A 200 -43.91 11.54 -1.73
N THR A 201 -44.96 12.37 -1.82
CA THR A 201 -44.82 13.84 -1.88
C THR A 201 -44.29 14.46 -0.58
N LYS A 202 -44.36 13.73 0.53
CA LYS A 202 -43.93 14.17 1.87
C LYS A 202 -42.65 13.49 2.35
N CYS A 203 -42.06 12.64 1.52
CA CYS A 203 -40.93 11.79 1.91
C CYS A 203 -39.56 12.48 1.86
N SER A 204 -39.47 13.66 1.25
CA SER A 204 -38.25 14.44 1.19
C SER A 204 -38.55 15.93 1.27
N THR A 205 -37.58 16.71 1.76
CA THR A 205 -37.60 18.18 1.70
C THR A 205 -37.47 18.69 0.26
N PHE A 206 -36.94 17.85 -0.65
CA PHE A 206 -36.80 18.17 -2.07
C PHE A 206 -38.06 17.80 -2.86
N SER A 207 -38.24 18.44 -4.03
CA SER A 207 -39.34 18.09 -4.94
C SER A 207 -39.27 16.61 -5.36
N PRO A 208 -40.41 15.90 -5.52
CA PRO A 208 -40.40 14.48 -5.88
C PRO A 208 -39.53 14.11 -7.09
N PRO A 209 -39.51 14.88 -8.20
CA PRO A 209 -38.64 14.57 -9.33
C PRO A 209 -37.15 14.67 -8.98
N ALA A 210 -36.76 15.70 -8.20
CA ALA A 210 -35.37 15.88 -7.77
C ALA A 210 -34.92 14.73 -6.85
N THR A 211 -35.76 14.33 -5.90
CA THR A 211 -35.51 13.18 -5.02
C THR A 211 -35.26 11.91 -5.82
N VAL A 212 -36.12 11.59 -6.79
CA VAL A 212 -35.97 10.41 -7.66
C VAL A 212 -34.65 10.46 -8.43
N ILE A 213 -34.29 11.60 -9.03
CA ILE A 213 -33.03 11.76 -9.76
C ILE A 213 -31.82 11.52 -8.83
N LEU A 214 -31.81 12.13 -7.64
CA LEU A 214 -30.73 11.98 -6.67
C LEU A 214 -30.57 10.52 -6.21
N LEU A 215 -31.68 9.82 -5.94
CA LEU A 215 -31.66 8.40 -5.57
C LEU A 215 -31.16 7.51 -6.72
N ILE A 216 -31.57 7.80 -7.96
CA ILE A 216 -31.09 7.08 -9.14
C ILE A 216 -29.57 7.26 -9.30
N LEU A 217 -29.05 8.49 -9.20
CA LEU A 217 -27.63 8.76 -9.27
C LEU A 217 -26.84 8.05 -8.16
N LEU A 218 -27.35 8.09 -6.91
CA LEU A 218 -26.76 7.36 -5.79
C LEU A 218 -26.77 5.83 -6.02
N CYS A 219 -27.83 5.28 -6.60
CA CYS A 219 -27.90 3.86 -6.95
C CYS A 219 -26.85 3.47 -8.00
N PHE A 220 -26.71 4.27 -9.07
CA PHE A 220 -25.71 4.02 -10.10
C PHE A 220 -24.29 4.09 -9.53
N GLU A 221 -24.01 5.13 -8.75
CA GLU A 221 -22.74 5.28 -8.05
C GLU A 221 -22.47 4.10 -7.12
N GLY A 222 -23.41 3.80 -6.22
CA GLY A 222 -23.30 2.73 -5.24
C GLY A 222 -23.09 1.36 -5.88
N LEU A 223 -23.81 1.03 -6.95
CA LEU A 223 -23.64 -0.25 -7.66
C LEU A 223 -22.28 -0.33 -8.35
N LEU A 224 -21.88 0.73 -9.06
CA LEU A 224 -20.61 0.77 -9.78
C LEU A 224 -19.43 0.59 -8.80
N PHE A 225 -19.41 1.39 -7.73
CA PHE A 225 -18.32 1.34 -6.77
C PHE A 225 -18.35 0.10 -5.91
N LEU A 226 -19.53 -0.42 -5.50
CA LEU A 226 -19.62 -1.68 -4.77
C LEU A 226 -18.98 -2.83 -5.55
N ILE A 227 -19.31 -2.97 -6.83
CA ILE A 227 -18.76 -4.05 -7.66
C ILE A 227 -17.25 -3.87 -7.82
N PHE A 228 -16.83 -2.68 -8.24
CA PHE A 228 -15.42 -2.39 -8.51
C PHE A 228 -14.55 -2.57 -7.27
N THR A 229 -14.93 -1.98 -6.13
CA THR A 229 -14.11 -2.05 -4.92
C THR A 229 -14.20 -3.39 -4.22
N SER A 230 -15.30 -4.13 -4.33
CA SER A 230 -15.36 -5.51 -3.81
C SER A 230 -14.40 -6.44 -4.55
N VAL A 231 -14.33 -6.32 -5.88
CA VAL A 231 -13.37 -7.09 -6.69
C VAL A 231 -11.93 -6.70 -6.31
N MET A 232 -11.63 -5.40 -6.25
CA MET A 232 -10.30 -4.92 -5.89
C MET A 232 -9.89 -5.31 -4.46
N PHE A 233 -10.80 -5.22 -3.50
CA PHE A 233 -10.56 -5.68 -2.13
C PHE A 233 -10.25 -7.19 -2.11
N GLY A 234 -11.07 -7.99 -2.80
CA GLY A 234 -10.87 -9.44 -2.90
C GLY A 234 -9.54 -9.81 -3.55
N THR A 235 -9.15 -9.14 -4.64
CA THR A 235 -7.86 -9.37 -5.30
C THR A 235 -6.69 -8.99 -4.41
N GLN A 236 -6.76 -7.86 -3.70
CA GLN A 236 -5.68 -7.47 -2.77
C GLN A 236 -5.54 -8.46 -1.62
N VAL A 237 -6.64 -8.89 -0.99
CA VAL A 237 -6.61 -9.88 0.09
C VAL A 237 -6.05 -11.21 -0.42
N HIS A 238 -6.43 -11.63 -1.64
CA HIS A 238 -5.87 -12.81 -2.28
C HIS A 238 -4.36 -12.68 -2.49
N SER A 239 -3.90 -11.58 -3.10
CA SER A 239 -2.48 -11.28 -3.34
C SER A 239 -1.64 -11.26 -2.05
N ILE A 240 -2.20 -10.71 -0.97
CA ILE A 240 -1.55 -10.77 0.35
C ILE A 240 -1.47 -12.23 0.83
N CYS A 241 -2.56 -12.98 0.75
CA CYS A 241 -2.58 -14.37 1.21
C CYS A 241 -1.64 -15.29 0.40
N SER A 242 -1.50 -15.07 -0.91
CA SER A 242 -0.58 -15.82 -1.78
C SER A 242 0.87 -15.31 -1.71
N ASP A 243 1.09 -14.13 -1.11
CA ASP A 243 2.35 -13.37 -1.13
C ASP A 243 2.86 -13.08 -2.56
N GLU A 244 1.95 -12.81 -3.48
CA GLU A 244 2.23 -12.49 -4.89
C GLU A 244 1.69 -11.09 -5.22
N THR A 245 2.50 -10.26 -5.87
CA THR A 245 2.04 -8.94 -6.40
C THR A 245 1.31 -9.12 -7.72
N GLY A 246 0.49 -8.14 -8.12
CA GLY A 246 -0.16 -8.12 -9.43
C GLY A 246 0.84 -8.24 -10.60
N ILE A 247 2.03 -7.64 -10.47
CA ILE A 247 3.09 -7.76 -11.49
C ILE A 247 3.62 -9.19 -11.57
N GLU A 248 3.89 -9.83 -10.43
CA GLU A 248 4.38 -11.22 -10.37
C GLU A 248 3.36 -12.19 -10.97
N GLN A 249 2.07 -11.98 -10.65
CA GLN A 249 0.97 -12.79 -11.20
C GLN A 249 0.88 -12.67 -12.73
N LEU A 250 0.98 -11.44 -13.26
CA LEU A 250 0.92 -11.20 -14.70
C LEU A 250 2.14 -11.76 -15.45
N LYS A 251 3.32 -11.69 -14.84
CA LYS A 251 4.56 -12.21 -15.42
C LYS A 251 4.76 -13.71 -15.23
N LYS A 252 3.95 -14.36 -14.40
CA LYS A 252 4.10 -15.77 -14.02
C LYS A 252 5.51 -16.06 -13.50
N GLU A 253 6.05 -15.14 -12.69
CA GLU A 253 7.37 -15.33 -12.10
C GLU A 253 7.33 -16.52 -11.13
N GLU A 254 8.30 -17.44 -11.26
CA GLU A 254 8.41 -18.56 -10.33
C GLU A 254 8.75 -18.03 -8.93
N ARG A 255 8.06 -18.55 -7.91
CA ARG A 255 8.29 -18.14 -6.52
C ARG A 255 9.68 -18.54 -6.08
N ARG A 256 10.53 -17.53 -5.83
CA ARG A 256 11.90 -17.70 -5.32
C ARG A 256 11.99 -17.52 -3.80
N TRP A 257 10.87 -17.30 -3.11
CA TRP A 257 10.82 -17.04 -1.67
C TRP A 257 10.15 -18.16 -0.87
N ALA A 258 10.52 -18.23 0.42
CA ALA A 258 9.96 -19.20 1.35
C ALA A 258 8.45 -19.03 1.52
N LYS A 259 7.72 -20.16 1.54
CA LYS A 259 6.28 -20.16 1.77
C LYS A 259 5.99 -19.80 3.22
N LYS A 260 5.37 -18.65 3.42
CA LYS A 260 4.78 -18.25 4.70
C LYS A 260 3.33 -18.74 4.78
N THR A 261 2.82 -18.89 5.99
CA THR A 261 1.38 -19.14 6.18
C THR A 261 0.58 -17.89 5.78
N LYS A 262 -0.67 -18.09 5.31
CA LYS A 262 -1.57 -16.97 4.95
C LYS A 262 -1.69 -15.95 6.10
N TRP A 263 -1.75 -16.44 7.33
CA TRP A 263 -1.81 -15.59 8.52
C TRP A 263 -0.57 -14.71 8.70
N MET A 264 0.63 -15.27 8.51
CA MET A 264 1.88 -14.49 8.57
C MET A 264 1.93 -13.39 7.51
N ASN A 265 1.39 -13.65 6.31
CA ASN A 265 1.34 -12.65 5.26
C ASN A 265 0.40 -11.49 5.62
N MET A 266 -0.76 -11.80 6.21
CA MET A 266 -1.67 -10.78 6.71
C MET A 266 -0.99 -9.91 7.79
N LYS A 267 -0.29 -10.52 8.75
CA LYS A 267 0.47 -9.76 9.77
C LYS A 267 1.58 -8.92 9.15
N ALA A 268 2.21 -9.38 8.07
CA ALA A 268 3.24 -8.63 7.38
C ALA A 268 2.70 -7.32 6.75
N VAL A 269 1.40 -7.25 6.44
CA VAL A 269 0.76 -6.04 5.87
C VAL A 269 0.07 -5.20 6.95
N PHE A 270 -0.64 -5.84 7.88
CA PHE A 270 -1.49 -5.14 8.85
C PHE A 270 -0.83 -4.91 10.22
N GLY A 271 0.28 -5.60 10.50
CA GLY A 271 1.06 -5.51 11.74
C GLY A 271 0.80 -6.66 12.71
N HIS A 272 1.63 -6.77 13.75
CA HIS A 272 1.51 -7.72 14.85
C HIS A 272 1.49 -6.97 16.19
N PRO A 273 0.71 -7.40 17.21
CA PRO A 273 -0.30 -8.47 17.17
C PRO A 273 -1.57 -8.07 16.40
N PHE A 274 -2.43 -9.06 16.14
CA PHE A 274 -3.79 -8.76 15.68
C PHE A 274 -4.50 -7.87 16.70
N SER A 275 -5.06 -6.77 16.24
CA SER A 275 -5.76 -5.79 17.07
C SER A 275 -6.74 -4.99 16.22
N ILE A 276 -7.61 -4.21 16.87
CA ILE A 276 -8.54 -3.31 16.17
C ILE A 276 -7.82 -2.27 15.30
N ALA A 277 -6.53 -2.01 15.55
CA ALA A 277 -5.67 -1.15 14.75
C ALA A 277 -5.49 -1.65 13.30
N TRP A 278 -5.79 -2.92 13.01
CA TRP A 278 -5.81 -3.45 11.64
C TRP A 278 -6.81 -2.73 10.75
N PHE A 279 -7.94 -2.32 11.34
CA PHE A 279 -9.01 -1.60 10.64
C PHE A 279 -8.82 -0.08 10.72
N SER A 280 -7.87 0.42 11.51
CA SER A 280 -7.63 1.86 11.63
C SER A 280 -6.64 2.37 10.58
N PRO A 281 -6.98 3.41 9.80
CA PRO A 281 -6.03 4.10 8.93
C PRO A 281 -5.04 5.00 9.70
N PHE A 282 -5.31 5.26 10.98
CA PHE A 282 -4.44 6.09 11.82
C PHE A 282 -3.24 5.32 12.37
N SER A 283 -3.36 3.98 12.44
CA SER A 283 -2.30 3.12 12.94
C SER A 283 -1.36 2.69 11.82
N THR A 284 -0.07 2.91 11.99
CA THR A 284 0.98 2.27 11.19
C THR A 284 1.09 0.79 11.59
N PRO A 285 1.29 -0.14 10.64
CA PRO A 285 1.60 -1.53 10.99
C PRO A 285 2.84 -1.59 11.89
N ASP A 286 2.71 -2.19 13.07
CA ASP A 286 3.86 -2.50 13.91
C ASP A 286 4.46 -3.83 13.46
N HIS A 287 5.74 -3.81 13.11
CA HIS A 287 6.52 -4.98 12.74
C HIS A 287 7.50 -5.41 13.84
N GLY A 288 7.52 -4.71 14.98
CA GLY A 288 8.48 -4.86 16.06
C GLY A 288 9.87 -4.30 15.71
N LYS A 289 10.90 -4.61 16.53
CA LYS A 289 12.32 -4.27 16.25
C LYS A 289 12.91 -5.04 15.07
N ALA A 290 12.20 -6.03 14.56
CA ALA A 290 12.49 -6.58 13.26
C ALA A 290 11.94 -5.58 12.24
N ASP A 291 12.74 -4.60 11.83
CA ASP A 291 12.52 -4.02 10.51
C ASP A 291 12.70 -5.19 9.53
N PRO A 292 11.62 -5.76 8.97
CA PRO A 292 11.76 -6.95 8.15
C PRO A 292 12.49 -6.64 6.85
N TYR A 293 12.80 -5.38 6.55
CA TYR A 293 13.07 -4.94 5.18
C TYR A 293 14.40 -4.24 4.98
N GLN A 294 15.04 -3.71 6.03
CA GLN A 294 16.46 -3.36 5.92
C GLN A 294 17.33 -4.63 5.83
N TYR A 295 16.85 -5.75 6.38
CA TYR A 295 17.58 -7.03 6.38
C TYR A 295 17.13 -7.99 5.26
N VAL A 296 15.85 -8.19 4.93
CA VAL A 296 15.48 -9.28 3.99
C VAL A 296 15.89 -9.04 2.52
N GLY A 297 15.91 -7.78 2.08
CA GLY A 297 16.41 -7.43 0.74
C GLY A 297 17.92 -7.61 0.62
N ILE A 298 18.66 -7.29 1.69
CA ILE A 298 20.12 -7.36 1.77
C ILE A 298 20.59 -8.80 2.10
N GLU A 299 19.95 -9.52 3.03
CA GLU A 299 20.27 -10.90 3.42
C GLU A 299 20.03 -11.90 2.28
N ARG A 300 19.02 -11.70 1.42
CA ARG A 300 18.90 -12.49 0.18
C ARG A 300 19.93 -12.11 -0.87
N LEU A 301 20.31 -10.84 -0.89
CA LEU A 301 21.47 -10.34 -1.61
C LEU A 301 22.78 -10.96 -1.06
N LYS A 302 22.80 -11.42 0.18
CA LYS A 302 23.84 -12.26 0.79
C LYS A 302 23.54 -13.76 0.69
N GLY A 303 22.48 -14.19 0.01
CA GLY A 303 22.03 -15.60 -0.09
C GLY A 303 21.88 -16.32 1.26
N GLU A 304 21.58 -15.62 2.34
CA GLU A 304 21.38 -16.19 3.68
C GLU A 304 19.93 -16.67 3.85
N THR A 305 19.75 -17.83 4.46
CA THR A 305 18.42 -18.29 4.89
C THR A 305 18.02 -17.53 6.15
N PRO A 306 16.78 -17.02 6.27
CA PRO A 306 16.38 -16.22 7.42
C PRO A 306 16.55 -16.99 8.74
N THR A 307 17.28 -16.41 9.71
CA THR A 307 17.64 -17.07 10.97
C THR A 307 16.47 -17.16 11.97
N TRP A 308 15.37 -16.43 11.75
CA TRP A 308 14.18 -16.45 12.61
C TRP A 308 13.44 -17.80 12.62
N GLU A 309 13.78 -18.72 11.71
CA GLU A 309 13.25 -20.09 11.72
C GLU A 309 13.79 -20.94 12.89
N LYS A 310 14.83 -20.47 13.61
CA LYS A 310 15.53 -21.28 14.63
C LYS A 310 15.53 -20.71 16.04
N THR A 311 15.04 -19.49 16.29
CA THR A 311 14.97 -18.92 17.64
C THR A 311 13.65 -19.31 18.30
N THR A 312 13.73 -20.07 19.39
CA THR A 312 12.55 -20.40 20.19
C THR A 312 11.96 -19.12 20.79
N CYS A 313 10.64 -19.06 20.92
CA CYS A 313 9.90 -17.91 21.46
C CYS A 313 10.49 -17.39 22.79
N TRP A 314 11.03 -18.31 23.60
CA TRP A 314 11.63 -18.03 24.90
C TRP A 314 13.01 -17.34 24.82
N GLU A 315 13.86 -17.76 23.89
CA GLU A 315 15.18 -17.15 23.68
C GLU A 315 15.04 -15.72 23.12
N ALA A 316 14.08 -15.51 22.23
CA ALA A 316 13.77 -14.18 21.67
C ALA A 316 13.23 -13.21 22.74
N MET A 317 12.44 -13.71 23.71
CA MET A 317 11.92 -12.90 24.81
C MET A 317 13.01 -12.47 25.80
N LYS A 318 13.96 -13.35 26.13
CA LYS A 318 15.07 -13.02 27.04
C LYS A 318 16.01 -11.96 26.46
N LEU A 319 16.29 -12.06 25.17
CA LEU A 319 17.14 -11.10 24.45
C LEU A 319 16.47 -9.72 24.29
N ALA A 320 15.14 -9.69 24.21
CA ALA A 320 14.38 -8.46 23.96
C ALA A 320 14.16 -7.59 25.22
N PHE A 321 14.11 -8.19 26.42
CA PHE A 321 13.62 -7.48 27.60
C PHE A 321 14.58 -7.42 28.80
N GLY A 322 15.53 -8.36 28.97
CA GLY A 322 16.30 -8.44 30.22
C GLY A 322 15.42 -8.70 31.46
N ASP A 323 15.92 -9.39 32.47
CA ASP A 323 15.10 -9.72 33.66
C ASP A 323 15.00 -8.57 34.68
N PRO A 324 13.92 -8.48 35.52
CA PRO A 324 12.61 -9.13 35.41
C PRO A 324 11.39 -8.17 35.34
N PHE A 325 10.24 -8.81 35.08
CA PHE A 325 8.86 -8.36 34.82
C PHE A 325 8.36 -7.12 35.62
N SER A 326 7.75 -6.15 34.93
CA SER A 326 7.16 -4.94 35.52
C SER A 326 5.74 -4.68 35.03
N LEU A 327 4.87 -4.16 35.91
CA LEU A 327 3.49 -3.78 35.61
C LEU A 327 3.36 -2.63 34.57
N ALA A 328 4.47 -1.99 34.19
CA ALA A 328 4.50 -1.00 33.12
C ALA A 328 4.17 -1.56 31.72
N TRP A 329 4.16 -2.89 31.56
CA TRP A 329 3.86 -3.57 30.29
C TRP A 329 2.42 -3.39 29.79
N PHE A 330 1.50 -2.93 30.65
CA PHE A 330 0.07 -2.82 30.34
C PHE A 330 -0.45 -1.37 30.23
N SER A 331 0.43 -0.36 30.25
CA SER A 331 0.01 1.03 30.08
C SER A 331 -0.02 1.41 28.59
N PRO A 332 -1.17 1.86 28.02
CA PRO A 332 -1.23 2.38 26.65
C PRO A 332 -0.57 3.76 26.48
N PHE A 333 0.02 4.31 27.55
CA PHE A 333 0.63 5.64 27.59
C PHE A 333 2.12 5.63 28.00
N SER A 334 2.74 4.45 28.15
CA SER A 334 4.17 4.34 28.52
C SER A 334 5.14 4.89 27.45
N ASP A 335 4.69 5.01 26.20
CA ASP A 335 5.48 5.55 25.08
C ASP A 335 5.25 7.05 24.83
N LEU A 336 4.48 7.75 25.66
CA LEU A 336 4.40 9.22 25.65
C LEU A 336 5.60 9.85 26.37
N SER A 337 6.81 9.42 26.03
CA SER A 337 7.99 10.25 26.20
C SER A 337 8.25 10.89 24.85
N CYS A 338 8.17 12.23 24.79
CA CYS A 338 8.75 12.97 23.69
C CYS A 338 10.27 12.71 23.69
N ARG A 339 10.68 11.59 23.10
CA ARG A 339 12.04 11.48 22.60
C ARG A 339 12.13 12.51 21.48
N THR A 340 12.88 13.56 21.76
CA THR A 340 13.66 14.20 20.72
C THR A 340 14.40 13.06 20.02
N ASN A 341 13.86 12.60 18.90
CA ASN A 341 14.64 11.82 17.96
C ASN A 341 15.73 12.76 17.52
N ASP A 342 16.89 12.68 18.19
CA ASP A 342 18.14 12.95 17.52
C ASP A 342 18.05 12.20 16.20
N SER A 343 18.03 12.99 15.13
CA SER A 343 17.91 12.53 13.76
C SER A 343 18.90 11.40 13.54
N ALA A 344 18.43 10.16 13.64
CA ALA A 344 19.06 9.03 12.99
C ALA A 344 18.90 9.32 11.50
N SER A 345 19.91 10.01 10.96
CA SER A 345 20.14 10.12 9.53
C SER A 345 19.88 8.75 8.92
N ILE A 346 18.92 8.67 7.99
CA ILE A 346 18.96 7.64 6.97
C ILE A 346 20.41 7.66 6.47
N PRO A 347 21.16 6.53 6.50
CA PRO A 347 22.55 6.56 6.07
C PRO A 347 22.58 7.15 4.66
N GLU A 348 23.26 8.29 4.52
CA GLU A 348 23.53 8.87 3.21
C GLU A 348 24.18 7.78 2.37
N ALA A 349 23.67 7.56 1.16
CA ALA A 349 24.33 6.65 0.25
C ALA A 349 25.77 7.16 0.04
N PRO A 350 26.79 6.30 0.18
CA PRO A 350 28.18 6.74 0.06
C PRO A 350 28.41 7.40 -1.29
N GLN A 351 29.04 8.58 -1.27
CA GLN A 351 29.41 9.35 -2.45
C GLN A 351 30.50 8.60 -3.21
N GLY A 352 30.09 7.90 -4.26
CA GLY A 352 30.98 7.06 -5.06
C GLY A 352 30.59 7.04 -6.53
N GLU A 353 31.46 6.46 -7.35
CA GLU A 353 31.22 6.36 -8.79
C GLU A 353 30.04 5.43 -9.07
N ILE A 354 29.02 5.95 -9.78
CA ILE A 354 27.85 5.14 -10.18
C ILE A 354 28.30 4.12 -11.23
N ILE A 355 27.98 2.85 -11.00
CA ILE A 355 28.33 1.76 -11.91
C ILE A 355 27.58 1.91 -13.24
N ALA A 356 28.30 1.73 -14.35
CA ALA A 356 27.77 1.92 -15.70
C ALA A 356 26.89 0.74 -16.16
N GLU A 357 27.21 -0.47 -15.72
CA GLU A 357 26.52 -1.71 -16.07
C GLU A 357 25.15 -1.81 -15.42
N ASP A 358 24.18 -2.37 -16.16
CA ASP A 358 22.82 -2.59 -15.66
C ASP A 358 22.64 -3.94 -14.96
N VAL A 359 23.54 -4.88 -15.24
CA VAL A 359 23.63 -6.21 -14.62
C VAL A 359 25.01 -6.32 -14.01
N ILE A 360 25.07 -6.59 -12.71
CA ILE A 360 26.30 -6.62 -11.92
C ILE A 360 26.45 -8.05 -11.39
N GLU A 361 27.44 -8.76 -11.91
CA GLU A 361 27.82 -10.09 -11.42
C GLU A 361 28.93 -9.93 -10.38
N ILE A 362 28.73 -10.49 -9.18
CA ILE A 362 29.75 -10.45 -8.13
C ILE A 362 30.86 -11.45 -8.50
N PRO A 363 32.13 -10.99 -8.64
CA PRO A 363 33.23 -11.87 -9.03
C PRO A 363 33.38 -13.07 -8.09
N LEU A 364 33.75 -14.23 -8.64
CA LEU A 364 34.13 -15.39 -7.84
C LEU A 364 35.46 -15.08 -7.15
N GLN A 365 35.53 -15.24 -5.83
CA GLN A 365 36.81 -15.20 -5.12
C GLN A 365 37.63 -16.42 -5.56
N HIS A 366 38.76 -16.17 -6.22
CA HIS A 366 39.72 -17.17 -6.67
C HIS A 366 40.57 -17.70 -5.53
#